data_AF-A0A957V1H7-F1
#
_entry.id   AF-A0A957V1H7-F1
#
_cell.length_a   1.000
_cell.length_b   1.000
_cell.length_c   1.000
_cell.angle_alpha   90.00
_cell.angle_beta   90.00
_cell.angle_gamma   90.00
#
_symmetry.space_group_name_H-M   'P 1'
#
loop_
_entity.id
_entity.type
_entity.pdbx_description
1 polymer ?
#
loop_
_entity_poly.entity_id
_entity_poly.type
_entity_poly.pdbx_seq_one_letter_code
_entity_poly.pdbx_strand_id
1 'polypeptide(L)'
;MNLVVPPNAVVTDTLVGIKPVETLWTTPARHQPLMEPFRMVVELDGIEQVGYAFEIPITMTITYDGEPMGMTAGTSVALYEMNVEEERWDDPQCGPVEHDAAQQTVTVPVCQASTFGLFAKESAL
;
A
#
# COMPACT_ATOMS: atom_id res chain seq x y z
N MET A 1 -5.48 -4.50 -8.35
CA MET A 1 -4.98 -3.18 -7.90
C MET A 1 -5.19 -2.18 -9.02
N ASN A 2 -5.60 -0.96 -8.68
CA ASN A 2 -5.82 0.13 -9.61
C ASN A 2 -5.07 1.38 -9.14
N LEU A 3 -4.42 2.09 -10.05
CA LEU A 3 -3.69 3.33 -9.79
C LEU A 3 -4.29 4.44 -10.65
N VAL A 4 -4.70 5.53 -10.01
CA VAL A 4 -5.19 6.73 -10.69
C VAL A 4 -4.19 7.85 -10.47
N VAL A 5 -3.47 8.21 -11.53
CA VAL A 5 -2.52 9.33 -11.53
C VAL A 5 -3.26 10.56 -12.05
N PRO A 6 -3.57 11.56 -11.21
CA PRO A 6 -4.30 12.74 -11.66
C PRO A 6 -3.41 13.63 -12.55
N PRO A 7 -4.00 14.54 -13.35
CA PRO A 7 -3.24 15.51 -14.10
C PRO A 7 -2.29 16.31 -13.20
N ASN A 8 -1.06 16.51 -13.67
CA ASN A 8 0.02 17.21 -12.96
C ASN A 8 0.55 16.52 -11.70
N ALA A 9 0.21 15.25 -11.42
CA ALA A 9 0.90 14.47 -10.39
C ALA A 9 2.36 14.15 -10.75
N VAL A 10 2.67 14.17 -12.06
CA VAL A 10 4.00 13.97 -12.63
C VAL A 10 4.30 15.08 -13.63
N VAL A 11 5.58 15.44 -13.77
CA VAL A 11 6.04 16.57 -14.61
C VAL A 11 6.50 16.15 -16.01
N THR A 12 6.79 14.87 -16.20
CA THR A 12 7.30 14.29 -17.45
C THR A 12 6.62 12.95 -17.72
N ASP A 13 6.81 12.39 -18.91
CA ASP A 13 6.35 11.04 -19.23
C ASP A 13 6.92 10.05 -18.20
N THR A 14 6.01 9.43 -17.44
CA THR A 14 6.34 8.64 -16.25
C THR A 14 5.56 7.33 -16.29
N LEU A 15 6.26 6.22 -16.07
CA LEU A 15 5.62 4.93 -15.87
C LEU A 15 5.48 4.69 -14.37
N VAL A 16 4.24 4.51 -13.90
CA VAL A 16 3.94 4.11 -12.53
C VAL A 16 3.45 2.67 -12.55
N GLY A 17 4.06 1.81 -11.74
CA GLY A 17 3.78 0.40 -11.73
C GLY A 17 3.85 -0.21 -10.34
N ILE A 18 3.51 -1.49 -10.28
CA ILE A 18 3.61 -2.32 -9.07
C ILE A 18 4.52 -3.50 -9.39
N LYS A 19 5.51 -3.74 -8.53
CA LYS A 19 6.39 -4.90 -8.60
C LYS A 19 6.22 -5.76 -7.34
N PRO A 20 6.41 -7.09 -7.44
CA PRO A 20 6.52 -7.93 -6.26
C PRO A 20 7.74 -7.52 -5.45
N VAL A 21 7.70 -7.83 -4.17
CA VAL A 21 8.82 -7.64 -3.27
C VAL A 21 9.61 -8.94 -3.21
N GLU A 22 10.93 -8.86 -3.34
CA GLU A 22 11.83 -10.01 -3.18
C GLU A 22 12.36 -10.16 -1.74
N THR A 23 12.31 -9.08 -0.96
CA THR A 23 12.74 -9.04 0.43
C THR A 23 11.66 -9.55 1.38
N LEU A 24 11.99 -10.52 2.23
CA LEU A 24 11.09 -10.97 3.28
C LEU A 24 11.13 -10.00 4.46
N TRP A 25 10.06 -9.23 4.67
CA TRP A 25 9.91 -8.40 5.86
C TRP A 25 9.06 -9.07 6.94
N THR A 26 9.39 -8.77 8.19
CA THR A 26 8.65 -9.29 9.34
C THR A 26 7.23 -8.71 9.35
N THR A 27 6.22 -9.58 9.43
CA THR A 27 4.84 -9.16 9.64
C THR A 27 4.67 -8.55 11.03
N PRO A 28 3.97 -7.41 11.20
CA PRO A 28 3.74 -6.83 12.52
C PRO A 28 3.05 -7.81 13.48
N ALA A 29 3.34 -7.71 14.77
CA ALA A 29 2.70 -8.56 15.78
C ALA A 29 1.17 -8.38 15.75
N ARG A 30 0.42 -9.49 15.89
CA ARG A 30 -1.07 -9.52 15.82
C ARG A 30 -1.65 -9.07 14.48
N HIS A 31 -0.86 -9.22 13.41
CA HIS A 31 -1.31 -9.00 12.05
C HIS A 31 -1.17 -10.28 11.24
N GLN A 32 -2.10 -10.50 10.32
CA GLN A 32 -2.03 -11.56 9.32
C GLN A 32 -1.99 -10.91 7.94
N PRO A 33 -1.03 -11.24 7.06
CA PRO A 33 -1.01 -10.71 5.70
C PRO A 33 -2.27 -11.13 4.94
N LEU A 34 -2.91 -10.17 4.27
CA LEU A 34 -4.03 -10.43 3.35
C LEU A 34 -3.55 -10.66 1.92
N MET A 35 -2.34 -10.21 1.61
CA MET A 35 -1.66 -10.43 0.36
C MET A 35 -0.15 -10.28 0.56
N GLU A 36 0.63 -10.73 -0.41
CA GLU A 36 2.06 -10.46 -0.44
C GLU A 36 2.31 -8.94 -0.48
N PRO A 37 3.31 -8.43 0.27
CA PRO A 37 3.76 -7.05 0.14
C PRO A 37 4.14 -6.72 -1.30
N PHE A 38 3.92 -5.47 -1.68
CA PHE A 38 4.18 -5.01 -3.03
C PHE A 38 4.83 -3.64 -3.02
N ARG A 39 5.59 -3.37 -4.08
CA ARG A 39 6.34 -2.13 -4.23
C ARG A 39 5.78 -1.30 -5.36
N MET A 40 5.45 -0.06 -5.05
CA MET A 40 5.17 0.94 -6.07
C MET A 40 6.49 1.40 -6.67
N VAL A 41 6.57 1.38 -8.00
CA VAL A 41 7.73 1.82 -8.74
C VAL A 41 7.35 2.95 -9.68
N VAL A 42 8.26 3.89 -9.81
CA VAL A 42 8.17 5.00 -10.77
C VAL A 42 9.39 4.93 -11.65
N GLU A 43 9.20 4.90 -12.97
CA GLU A 43 10.28 4.88 -13.95
C GLU A 43 10.20 6.12 -14.84
N LEU A 44 11.32 6.84 -14.96
CA LEU A 44 11.52 7.96 -15.88
C LEU A 44 12.55 7.54 -16.90
N ASP A 45 12.21 7.62 -18.19
CA ASP A 45 13.08 7.19 -19.29
C ASP A 45 13.64 5.76 -19.12
N GLY A 46 12.85 4.87 -18.51
CA GLY A 46 13.23 3.47 -18.22
C GLY A 46 14.15 3.30 -17.00
N ILE A 47 14.39 4.36 -16.22
CA ILE A 47 15.20 4.33 -15.00
C ILE A 47 14.27 4.47 -13.80
N GLU A 48 14.33 3.48 -12.89
CA GLU A 48 13.56 3.49 -11.65
C GLU A 48 14.02 4.62 -10.71
N GLN A 49 13.06 5.42 -10.23
CA GLN A 49 13.26 6.54 -9.34
C GLN A 49 12.88 6.13 -7.91
N VAL A 50 13.89 5.75 -7.13
CA VAL A 50 13.69 5.34 -5.74
C VAL A 50 13.21 6.53 -4.91
N GLY A 51 12.09 6.35 -4.19
CA GLY A 51 11.53 7.38 -3.33
C GLY A 51 10.94 8.58 -4.08
N TYR A 52 10.53 8.41 -5.34
CA TYR A 52 9.88 9.46 -6.12
C TYR A 52 8.66 10.03 -5.40
N ALA A 53 8.64 11.35 -5.21
CA ALA A 53 7.51 12.07 -4.66
C ALA A 53 6.65 12.65 -5.79
N PHE A 54 5.35 12.41 -5.73
CA PHE A 54 4.38 12.98 -6.65
C PHE A 54 4.06 14.43 -6.25
N GLU A 55 3.91 15.31 -7.25
CA GLU A 55 3.52 16.72 -7.04
C GLU A 55 2.09 16.83 -6.46
N ILE A 56 1.25 15.86 -6.84
CA ILE A 56 -0.12 15.69 -6.34
C ILE A 56 -0.27 14.22 -5.99
N PRO A 57 -0.84 13.88 -4.82
CA PRO A 57 -1.09 12.50 -4.46
C PRO A 57 -1.84 11.71 -5.53
N ILE A 58 -1.34 10.52 -5.87
CA ILE A 58 -2.07 9.59 -6.70
C ILE A 58 -3.04 8.78 -5.84
N THR A 59 -4.07 8.20 -6.44
CA THR A 59 -4.98 7.31 -5.71
C THR A 59 -4.66 5.86 -6.02
N MET A 60 -4.41 5.07 -4.98
CA MET A 60 -4.24 3.62 -5.07
C MET A 60 -5.46 2.92 -4.48
N THR A 61 -6.07 2.03 -5.26
CA THR A 61 -7.14 1.13 -4.80
C THR A 61 -6.67 -0.32 -4.89
N ILE A 62 -6.69 -0.99 -3.75
CA ILE A 62 -6.31 -2.38 -3.58
C ILE A 62 -7.59 -3.19 -3.39
N THR A 63 -7.78 -4.20 -4.22
CA THR A 63 -8.81 -5.23 -4.00
C THR A 63 -8.11 -6.45 -3.44
N TYR A 64 -8.65 -7.03 -2.38
CA TYR A 64 -8.08 -8.19 -1.71
C TYR A 64 -9.10 -9.33 -1.65
N ASP A 65 -8.62 -10.57 -1.75
CA ASP A 65 -9.48 -11.74 -1.78
C ASP A 65 -9.77 -12.23 -0.36
N GLY A 66 -10.99 -12.00 0.10
CA GLY A 66 -11.51 -12.64 1.30
C GLY A 66 -10.90 -12.16 2.61
N GLU A 67 -11.73 -12.11 3.62
CA GLU A 67 -11.22 -12.12 5.00
C GLU A 67 -10.79 -13.57 5.32
N PRO A 68 -9.55 -13.88 5.77
CA PRO A 68 -9.15 -15.23 6.16
C PRO A 68 -10.23 -15.93 6.99
N MET A 69 -10.52 -17.18 6.62
CA MET A 69 -11.44 -18.04 7.36
C MET A 69 -11.03 -18.05 8.83
N GLY A 70 -11.87 -17.47 9.69
CA GLY A 70 -11.58 -17.33 11.12
C GLY A 70 -11.40 -15.89 11.61
N MET A 71 -11.57 -14.86 10.77
CA MET A 71 -11.76 -13.50 11.27
C MET A 71 -12.93 -13.46 12.27
N THR A 72 -12.58 -13.24 13.52
CA THR A 72 -13.53 -13.06 14.61
C THR A 72 -14.18 -11.67 14.49
N ALA A 73 -15.34 -11.52 15.12
CA ALA A 73 -15.92 -10.19 15.33
C ALA A 73 -14.87 -9.28 16.00
N GLY A 74 -14.47 -8.20 15.32
CA GLY A 74 -13.41 -7.30 15.78
C GLY A 74 -12.09 -7.39 15.00
N THR A 75 -12.04 -8.02 13.82
CA THR A 75 -10.87 -7.89 12.94
C THR A 75 -11.05 -6.69 12.01
N SER A 76 -10.00 -5.88 11.81
CA SER A 76 -10.00 -4.72 10.90
C SER A 76 -8.93 -4.88 9.82
N VAL A 77 -9.13 -4.28 8.65
CA VAL A 77 -8.11 -4.23 7.60
C VAL A 77 -7.23 -2.98 7.80
N ALA A 78 -5.92 -3.17 7.74
CA ALA A 78 -4.93 -2.11 7.86
C ALA A 78 -3.95 -2.17 6.68
N LEU A 79 -3.71 -1.01 6.06
CA LEU A 79 -2.66 -0.80 5.08
C LEU A 79 -1.49 -0.10 5.79
N TYR A 80 -0.29 -0.61 5.59
CA TYR A 80 0.95 0.00 6.10
C TYR A 80 1.95 0.25 4.98
N GLU A 81 2.80 1.24 5.19
CA GLU A 81 4.00 1.54 4.40
C GLU A 81 5.23 0.97 5.12
N MET A 82 6.18 0.40 4.37
CA MET A 82 7.44 -0.08 4.93
C MET A 82 8.43 1.08 5.07
N ASN A 83 8.81 1.39 6.30
CA ASN A 83 10.00 2.17 6.60
C ASN A 83 11.23 1.26 6.50
N VAL A 84 11.92 1.36 5.37
CA VAL A 84 13.08 0.50 5.05
C VAL A 84 14.26 0.76 5.98
N GLU A 85 14.43 1.98 6.47
CA GLU A 85 15.56 2.34 7.36
C GLU A 85 15.40 1.73 8.75
N GLU A 86 14.17 1.71 9.28
CA GLU A 86 13.85 1.17 10.60
C GLU A 86 13.35 -0.29 10.57
N GLU A 87 13.24 -0.89 9.38
CA GLU A 87 12.64 -2.21 9.14
C GLU A 87 11.27 -2.38 9.82
N ARG A 88 10.43 -1.34 9.73
CA ARG A 88 9.14 -1.24 10.43
C ARG A 88 8.00 -0.89 9.46
N TRP A 89 6.81 -1.38 9.77
CA TRP A 89 5.58 -0.98 9.11
C TRP A 89 4.95 0.24 9.83
N ASP A 90 4.77 1.33 9.09
CA ASP A 90 4.20 2.60 9.55
C ASP A 90 2.88 2.91 8.84
N ASP A 91 2.03 3.74 9.44
CA ASP A 91 0.80 4.22 8.79
C ASP A 91 1.15 5.04 7.52
N PRO A 92 0.35 4.94 6.44
CA PRO A 92 0.58 5.71 5.23
C PRO A 92 0.59 7.22 5.49
N GLN A 93 1.61 7.91 4.99
CA GLN A 93 1.83 9.32 5.36
C GLN A 93 0.94 10.31 4.61
N CYS A 94 0.40 9.91 3.46
CA CYS A 94 -0.21 10.85 2.52
C CYS A 94 -1.65 11.25 2.86
N GLY A 95 -2.33 10.49 3.72
CA GLY A 95 -3.74 10.75 4.04
C GLY A 95 -4.47 9.52 4.55
N PRO A 96 -5.79 9.64 4.76
CA PRO A 96 -6.58 8.57 5.34
C PRO A 96 -6.64 7.36 4.41
N VAL A 97 -6.62 6.18 5.02
CA VAL A 97 -6.93 4.91 4.37
C VAL A 97 -8.43 4.68 4.47
N GLU A 98 -9.10 4.61 3.33
CA GLU A 98 -10.52 4.28 3.25
C GLU A 98 -10.70 2.79 3.01
N HIS A 99 -11.55 2.15 3.82
CA HIS A 99 -11.84 0.73 3.72
C HIS A 99 -13.32 0.51 3.40
N ASP A 100 -13.60 -0.16 2.29
CA ASP A 100 -14.92 -0.69 1.95
C ASP A 100 -14.90 -2.22 2.11
N ALA A 101 -15.42 -2.68 3.25
CA ALA A 101 -15.49 -4.10 3.58
C ALA A 101 -16.48 -4.87 2.68
N ALA A 102 -17.52 -4.22 2.16
CA ALA A 102 -18.51 -4.87 1.29
C ALA A 102 -17.93 -5.18 -0.10
N GLN A 103 -17.04 -4.31 -0.59
CA GLN A 103 -16.33 -4.50 -1.85
C GLN A 103 -14.95 -5.14 -1.69
N GLN A 104 -14.48 -5.33 -0.46
CA GLN A 104 -13.14 -5.83 -0.14
C GLN A 104 -12.06 -4.97 -0.80
N THR A 105 -12.21 -3.64 -0.64
CA THR A 105 -11.29 -2.66 -1.21
C THR A 105 -10.73 -1.72 -0.17
N VAL A 106 -9.45 -1.39 -0.32
CA VAL A 106 -8.78 -0.30 0.41
C VAL A 106 -8.34 0.76 -0.59
N THR A 107 -8.68 2.02 -0.32
CA THR A 107 -8.28 3.18 -1.12
C THR A 107 -7.41 4.10 -0.27
N VAL A 108 -6.29 4.55 -0.83
CA VAL A 108 -5.35 5.42 -0.12
C VAL A 108 -4.76 6.45 -1.10
N PRO A 109 -4.58 7.72 -0.70
CA PRO A 109 -3.73 8.64 -1.44
C PRO A 109 -2.25 8.26 -1.25
N VAL A 110 -1.42 8.42 -2.27
CA VAL A 110 0.01 8.11 -2.21
C VAL A 110 0.81 9.32 -2.69
N CYS A 111 1.61 9.91 -1.80
CA CYS A 111 2.49 11.05 -2.09
C CYS A 111 3.87 10.62 -2.57
N GLN A 112 4.30 9.41 -2.22
CA GLN A 112 5.63 8.93 -2.53
C GLN A 112 5.59 7.45 -2.90
N ALA A 113 6.33 7.07 -3.93
CA ALA A 113 6.52 5.69 -4.30
C ALA A 113 7.19 4.93 -3.13
N SER A 114 6.47 3.93 -2.61
CA SER A 114 6.87 3.18 -1.42
C SER A 114 6.53 1.69 -1.57
N THR A 115 6.86 0.94 -0.54
CA THR A 115 6.46 -0.44 -0.34
C THR A 115 5.27 -0.47 0.59
N PHE A 116 4.27 -1.28 0.25
CA PHE A 116 3.03 -1.41 1.00
C PHE A 116 2.77 -2.86 1.41
N GLY A 117 2.13 -3.02 2.56
CA GLY A 117 1.63 -4.29 3.08
C GLY A 117 0.19 -4.14 3.56
N LEU A 118 -0.66 -5.09 3.16
CA LEU A 118 -2.07 -5.12 3.57
C LEU A 118 -2.29 -6.27 4.55
N PHE A 119 -2.86 -5.96 5.70
CA PHE A 119 -2.97 -6.89 6.82
C PHE A 119 -4.37 -6.90 7.42
N ALA A 120 -4.78 -8.06 7.91
CA ALA A 120 -5.82 -8.20 8.90
C ALA A 120 -5.21 -7.95 10.28
N LYS A 121 -5.90 -7.15 11.09
CA LYS A 121 -5.48 -6.75 12.44
C LYS A 121 -6.56 -7.12 13.43
N GLU A 122 -6.21 -7.90 14.45
CA GLU A 122 -7.12 -8.15 15.57
C GLU A 122 -7.31 -6.85 16.37
N SER A 123 -8.55 -6.43 16.60
CA SER A 123 -8.83 -5.34 17.53
C SER A 123 -8.51 -5.82 18.94
N ALA A 124 -7.79 -5.00 19.70
CA ALA A 124 -7.64 -5.24 21.12
C ALA A 124 -9.01 -5.09 21.80
N LEU A 125 -9.48 -6.17 22.42
CA LEU A 125 -10.62 -6.17 23.36
C LEU A 125 -10.32 -5.31 24.59
#